data_AF-A0A087D3Q2-F1
#
_entry.id   AF-A0A087D3Q2-F1
#
_cell.length_a   1.000
_cell.length_b   1.000
_cell.length_c   1.000
_cell.angle_alpha   90.00
_cell.angle_beta   90.00
_cell.angle_gamma   90.00
#
_symmetry.space_group_name_H-M   'P 1'
#
loop_
_entity.id
_entity.type
_entity.pdbx_description
1 polymer ?
#
loop_
_entity_poly.entity_id
_entity_poly.type
_entity_poly.pdbx_seq_one_letter_code
_entity_poly.pdbx_strand_id
1 'polypeptide(L)'
;MSNEYVQPTLELTRAFDGWWLPQRPLCCDDDYSQLVRRSRIDALRCKHIEANPAAQVNMLVVDVDSSEGRLMSLWGHRDMPPNFIAENPANGHCHAGWVLTEPV
;
A
#
# COMPACT_ATOMS: atom_id res chain seq x y z
N MET A 1 -8.09 -15.42 31.62
CA MET A 1 -7.57 -14.09 31.24
C MET A 1 -7.65 -14.01 29.73
N SER A 2 -8.74 -13.42 29.22
CA SER A 2 -8.92 -13.17 27.80
C SER A 2 -7.92 -12.09 27.40
N ASN A 3 -6.89 -12.48 26.64
CA ASN A 3 -6.00 -11.53 26.02
C ASN A 3 -6.85 -10.82 24.94
N GLU A 4 -7.38 -9.65 25.28
CA GLU A 4 -8.00 -8.77 24.30
C GLU A 4 -7.00 -8.59 23.16
N TYR A 5 -7.42 -8.93 21.94
CA TYR A 5 -6.69 -8.63 20.73
C TYR A 5 -6.59 -7.12 20.60
N VAL A 6 -5.56 -6.53 21.21
CA VAL A 6 -5.17 -5.15 20.96
C VAL A 6 -4.65 -5.12 19.53
N GLN A 7 -5.53 -4.70 18.62
CA GLN A 7 -5.18 -4.45 17.22
C GLN A 7 -4.01 -3.46 17.19
N PRO A 8 -2.88 -3.78 16.53
CA PRO A 8 -1.68 -2.96 16.52
C PRO A 8 -1.80 -1.80 15.52
N THR A 9 -3.00 -1.23 15.36
CA THR A 9 -3.30 -0.21 14.34
C THR A 9 -2.41 1.02 14.47
N LEU A 10 -1.96 1.36 15.69
CA LEU A 10 -1.04 2.47 15.95
C LEU A 10 0.40 2.19 15.45
N GLU A 11 0.86 0.94 15.53
CA GLU A 11 2.16 0.51 15.00
C GLU A 11 2.15 0.52 13.48
N LEU A 12 1.04 0.11 12.86
CA LEU A 12 0.91 0.10 11.40
C LEU A 12 1.02 1.50 10.79
N THR A 13 0.38 2.52 11.39
CA THR A 13 0.49 3.90 10.87
C THR A 13 1.93 4.41 10.93
N ARG A 14 2.62 4.19 12.06
CA ARG A 14 4.02 4.62 12.22
C ARG A 14 4.98 3.86 11.31
N ALA A 15 4.78 2.55 11.18
CA ALA A 15 5.59 1.72 10.30
C ALA A 15 5.39 2.13 8.84
N PHE A 16 4.14 2.38 8.42
CA PHE A 16 3.82 2.84 7.08
C PHE A 16 4.46 4.20 6.76
N ASP A 17 4.52 5.11 7.72
CA ASP A 17 5.23 6.39 7.55
C ASP A 17 6.73 6.23 7.29
N GLY A 18 7.36 5.20 7.87
CA GLY A 18 8.75 4.84 7.60
C GLY A 18 8.94 4.07 6.29
N TRP A 19 7.93 3.32 5.85
CA TRP A 19 7.97 2.53 4.62
C TRP A 19 7.72 3.37 3.36
N TRP A 20 6.80 4.33 3.40
CA TRP A 20 6.39 5.12 2.24
C TRP A 20 7.24 6.39 2.09
N LEU A 21 8.30 6.28 1.29
CA LEU A 21 9.33 7.30 1.11
C LEU A 21 8.95 8.56 0.28
N PRO A 22 8.00 8.53 -0.68
CA PRO A 22 7.60 9.72 -1.42
C PRO A 22 7.14 10.88 -0.52
N GLN A 23 7.94 11.95 -0.45
CA GLN A 23 7.57 13.15 0.31
C GLN A 23 6.56 14.03 -0.43
N ARG A 24 6.61 14.01 -1.76
CA ARG A 24 5.65 14.66 -2.65
C ARG A 24 5.24 13.73 -3.79
N PRO A 25 4.47 12.67 -3.49
CA PRO A 25 4.09 11.67 -4.48
C PRO A 25 3.35 12.30 -5.64
N LEU A 26 3.54 11.76 -6.84
CA LEU A 26 2.58 11.95 -7.92
C LEU A 26 1.23 11.31 -7.54
N CYS A 27 0.14 11.99 -7.85
CA CYS A 27 -1.20 11.46 -7.62
C CYS A 27 -2.19 12.04 -8.63
N CYS A 28 -3.25 11.30 -8.89
CA CYS A 28 -4.41 11.72 -9.67
C CYS A 28 -5.64 10.90 -9.27
N ASP A 29 -6.81 11.34 -9.69
CA ASP A 29 -7.99 10.47 -9.69
C ASP A 29 -7.93 9.62 -10.97
N ASP A 30 -8.92 9.67 -11.86
CA ASP A 30 -8.99 8.71 -12.98
C ASP A 30 -8.21 9.11 -14.25
N ASP A 31 -7.66 10.34 -14.30
CA ASP A 31 -6.96 10.87 -15.48
C ASP A 31 -5.46 11.06 -15.22
N TYR A 32 -4.65 10.15 -15.76
CA TYR A 32 -3.19 10.17 -15.64
C TYR A 32 -2.52 11.35 -16.37
N SER A 33 -3.22 12.03 -17.30
CA SER A 33 -2.69 13.26 -17.90
C SER A 33 -2.62 14.43 -16.90
N GLN A 34 -3.32 14.31 -15.77
CA GLN A 34 -3.37 15.31 -14.70
C GLN A 34 -2.48 14.94 -13.50
N LEU A 35 -1.52 14.02 -13.67
CA LEU A 35 -0.57 13.66 -12.61
C LEU A 35 0.15 14.90 -12.06
N VAL A 36 0.06 15.08 -10.75
CA VAL A 36 0.64 16.23 -10.06
C VAL A 36 1.27 15.82 -8.73
N ARG A 37 2.33 16.51 -8.31
CA ARG A 37 2.99 16.28 -7.02
C ARG A 37 2.31 17.07 -5.90
N ARG A 38 1.76 16.38 -4.90
CA ARG A 38 1.10 16.99 -3.74
C ARG A 38 1.82 16.68 -2.43
N SER A 39 1.38 17.26 -1.31
CA SER A 39 1.81 16.80 0.01
C SER A 39 1.32 15.37 0.25
N ARG A 40 1.96 14.60 1.14
CA ARG A 40 1.48 13.23 1.48
C ARG A 40 0.02 13.22 1.94
N ILE A 41 -0.37 14.19 2.77
CA ILE A 41 -1.74 14.33 3.30
C ILE A 41 -2.75 14.56 2.17
N ASP A 42 -2.41 15.40 1.19
CA ASP A 42 -3.32 15.71 0.08
C ASP A 42 -3.36 14.58 -0.93
N ALA A 43 -2.22 13.93 -1.19
CA ALA A 43 -2.12 12.84 -2.16
C ALA A 43 -2.88 11.59 -1.72
N LEU A 44 -2.92 11.29 -0.42
CA LEU A 44 -3.70 10.18 0.15
C LEU A 44 -5.22 10.31 -0.08
N ARG A 45 -5.69 11.48 -0.54
CA ARG A 45 -7.10 11.71 -0.90
C ARG A 45 -7.41 11.40 -2.37
N CYS A 46 -6.39 11.18 -3.19
CA CYS A 46 -6.53 10.82 -4.60
C CYS A 46 -6.69 9.31 -4.77
N LYS A 47 -7.37 8.89 -5.84
CA LYS A 47 -7.57 7.45 -6.13
C LYS A 47 -6.28 6.72 -6.49
N HIS A 48 -5.38 7.38 -7.21
CA HIS A 48 -4.09 6.82 -7.62
C HIS A 48 -2.95 7.65 -7.03
N ILE A 49 -1.92 6.97 -6.54
CA ILE A 49 -0.80 7.58 -5.85
C ILE A 49 0.51 6.82 -6.09
N GLU A 50 1.60 7.55 -6.23
CA GLU A 50 2.95 7.04 -6.40
C GLU A 50 3.41 6.29 -5.15
N ALA A 51 3.71 5.00 -5.30
CA ALA A 51 4.22 4.15 -4.22
C ALA A 51 5.71 4.40 -3.94
N ASN A 52 6.50 4.64 -4.98
CA ASN A 52 7.96 4.74 -4.93
C ASN A 52 8.44 6.12 -5.43
N PRO A 53 9.44 6.75 -4.80
CA PRO A 53 9.98 8.00 -5.32
C PRO A 53 10.64 7.78 -6.69
N ALA A 54 10.72 8.82 -7.53
CA ALA A 54 11.22 8.68 -8.90
C ALA A 54 12.66 8.13 -9.03
N ALA A 55 13.47 8.19 -7.97
CA ALA A 55 14.87 7.80 -8.00
C ALA A 55 15.16 6.40 -7.41
N GLN A 56 14.19 5.77 -6.72
CA GLN A 56 14.41 4.51 -6.01
C GLN A 56 13.12 3.70 -5.92
N VAL A 57 13.25 2.37 -5.90
CA VAL A 57 12.17 1.44 -5.58
C VAL A 57 12.34 0.99 -4.13
N ASN A 58 11.39 1.34 -3.27
CA ASN A 58 11.37 0.92 -1.86
C ASN A 58 10.21 -0.06 -1.55
N MET A 59 9.23 -0.18 -2.44
CA MET A 59 8.09 -1.08 -2.31
C MET A 59 7.81 -1.81 -3.61
N LEU A 60 7.56 -3.12 -3.50
CA LEU A 60 6.90 -3.92 -4.53
C LEU A 60 5.40 -3.86 -4.28
N VAL A 61 4.64 -3.34 -5.23
CA VAL A 61 3.17 -3.32 -5.18
C VAL A 61 2.65 -4.17 -6.32
N VAL A 62 1.90 -5.21 -5.99
CA VAL A 62 1.29 -6.13 -6.95
C VAL A 62 -0.20 -5.87 -7.00
N ASP A 63 -0.71 -5.58 -8.19
CA ASP A 63 -2.14 -5.50 -8.46
C ASP A 63 -2.69 -6.92 -8.68
N VAL A 64 -3.77 -7.25 -7.96
CA VAL A 64 -4.39 -8.58 -7.94
C VAL A 64 -5.83 -8.45 -8.39
N ASP A 65 -6.04 -8.77 -9.66
CA ASP A 65 -7.35 -8.70 -10.32
C ASP A 65 -8.21 -9.95 -10.07
N SER A 66 -8.64 -10.14 -8.83
CA SER A 66 -9.44 -11.31 -8.44
C SER A 66 -10.43 -10.94 -7.35
N SER A 67 -11.62 -11.55 -7.37
CA SER A 67 -12.58 -11.42 -6.26
C SER A 67 -12.09 -12.00 -4.95
N GLU A 68 -11.09 -12.88 -5.01
CA GLU A 68 -10.43 -13.47 -3.84
C GLU A 68 -9.04 -12.86 -3.60
N GLY A 69 -8.77 -11.66 -4.11
CA GLY A 69 -7.44 -11.05 -4.13
C GLY A 69 -6.76 -11.01 -2.76
N ARG A 70 -7.51 -10.63 -1.72
CA ARG A 70 -7.00 -10.66 -0.34
C ARG A 70 -6.64 -12.06 0.15
N LEU A 71 -7.49 -13.06 -0.13
CA LEU A 71 -7.24 -14.44 0.26
C LEU A 71 -5.99 -14.97 -0.45
N MET A 72 -5.88 -14.74 -1.76
CA MET A 72 -4.73 -15.13 -2.57
C MET A 72 -3.43 -14.50 -2.04
N SER A 73 -3.46 -13.20 -1.74
CA SER A 73 -2.30 -12.46 -1.24
C SER A 73 -1.82 -12.97 0.12
N LEU A 74 -2.73 -13.39 1.01
CA LEU A 74 -2.40 -13.87 2.35
C LEU A 74 -2.06 -15.37 2.38
N TRP A 75 -2.75 -16.20 1.61
CA TRP A 75 -2.58 -17.66 1.62
C TRP A 75 -1.53 -18.15 0.63
N GLY A 76 -1.42 -17.53 -0.54
CA GLY A 76 -0.44 -17.89 -1.56
C GLY A 76 1.00 -17.54 -1.15
N HIS A 77 1.17 -16.58 -0.24
CA HIS A 77 2.47 -16.06 0.20
C HIS A 77 2.65 -16.14 1.72
N ARG A 78 2.21 -17.24 2.35
CA ARG A 78 2.25 -17.40 3.81
C ARG A 78 3.63 -17.27 4.44
N ASP A 79 4.66 -17.68 3.71
CA ASP A 79 6.05 -17.59 4.17
C ASP A 79 6.64 -16.18 3.96
N MET A 80 5.96 -15.31 3.22
CA MET A 80 6.33 -13.92 2.98
C MET A 80 5.07 -13.05 2.79
N PRO A 81 4.27 -12.84 3.85
CA PRO A 81 3.03 -12.09 3.73
C PRO A 81 3.32 -10.63 3.35
N PRO A 82 2.39 -9.95 2.66
CA PRO A 82 2.53 -8.53 2.36
C PRO A 82 2.53 -7.69 3.65
N ASN A 83 3.24 -6.57 3.64
CA ASN A 83 3.22 -5.59 4.73
C ASN A 83 1.87 -4.89 4.83
N PHE A 84 1.18 -4.69 3.70
CA PHE A 84 -0.18 -4.16 3.65
C PHE A 84 -0.97 -4.71 2.47
N ILE A 85 -2.30 -4.68 2.61
CA ILE A 85 -3.25 -4.95 1.53
C ILE A 85 -4.23 -3.77 1.46
N ALA A 86 -4.40 -3.21 0.26
CA ALA A 86 -5.44 -2.25 -0.05
C ALA A 86 -6.49 -2.94 -0.93
N GLU A 87 -7.61 -3.31 -0.34
CA GLU A 87 -8.69 -4.07 -0.98
C GLU A 87 -9.84 -3.15 -1.41
N ASN A 88 -10.39 -3.38 -2.60
CA ASN A 88 -11.68 -2.84 -2.98
C ASN A 88 -12.79 -3.76 -2.43
N PRO A 89 -13.54 -3.33 -1.40
CA PRO A 89 -14.54 -4.19 -0.76
C PRO A 89 -15.74 -4.50 -1.67
N ALA A 90 -15.93 -3.76 -2.78
CA ALA A 90 -17.04 -3.98 -3.68
C ALA A 90 -16.83 -5.20 -4.60
N ASN A 91 -15.57 -5.55 -4.91
CA ASN A 91 -15.28 -6.61 -5.86
C ASN A 91 -14.12 -7.53 -5.46
N GLY A 92 -13.42 -7.30 -4.35
CA GLY A 92 -12.36 -8.16 -3.82
C GLY A 92 -10.97 -7.99 -4.47
N HIS A 93 -10.87 -7.17 -5.52
CA HIS A 93 -9.59 -6.84 -6.14
C HIS A 93 -8.73 -6.09 -5.12
N CYS A 94 -7.42 -6.27 -5.15
CA CYS A 94 -6.55 -5.62 -4.18
C CYS A 94 -5.15 -5.34 -4.69
N HIS A 95 -4.51 -4.35 -4.09
CA HIS A 95 -3.05 -4.21 -4.14
C HIS A 95 -2.43 -4.84 -2.90
N ALA A 96 -1.44 -5.71 -3.11
CA ALA A 96 -0.60 -6.26 -2.04
C ALA A 96 0.78 -5.61 -2.10
N GLY A 97 1.23 -5.05 -0.97
CA GLY A 97 2.48 -4.30 -0.88
C GLY A 97 3.53 -4.98 0.01
N TRP A 98 4.74 -5.10 -0.49
CA TRP A 98 5.94 -5.53 0.25
C TRP A 98 6.96 -4.39 0.28
N VAL A 99 7.51 -4.14 1.46
CA VAL A 99 8.55 -3.13 1.66
C VAL A 99 9.92 -3.80 1.54
N LEU A 100 10.77 -3.24 0.69
CA LEU A 100 12.12 -3.74 0.53
C LEU A 100 12.97 -3.33 1.74
N THR A 101 13.77 -4.27 2.25
CA THR A 101 14.71 -3.97 3.33
C THR A 101 15.78 -2.96 2.91
N GLU A 102 16.17 -3.01 1.63
CA GLU A 102 17.15 -2.13 1.00
C GLU A 102 16.52 -1.59 -0.31
N PRO A 103 16.22 -0.28 -0.41
CA PRO A 103 15.75 0.32 -1.66
C PRO A 103 16.78 0.25 -2.78
N VAL A 104 16.34 0.10 -4.04
CA VAL A 104 17.19 -0.05 -5.24
C VAL A 104 16.98 1.03 -6.28
#